data_AF-A0A7Y7I2H2-F1
#
_entry.id   AF-A0A7Y7I2H2-F1
#
_cell.length_a   1.000
_cell.length_b   1.000
_cell.length_c   1.000
_cell.angle_alpha   90.00
_cell.angle_beta   90.00
_cell.angle_gamma   90.00
#
_symmetry.space_group_name_H-M   'P 1'
#
loop_
_entity.id
_entity.type
_entity.pdbx_description
1 polymer ?
#
loop_
_entity_poly.entity_id
_entity_poly.type
_entity_poly.pdbx_seq_one_letter_code
_entity_poly.pdbx_strand_id
1 'polypeptide(L)'
;MSISWGNWAVRVYAAEAWVSLAPRFAAERPEIVDRISEILTDHQPAVRLQAAQNLQVINMAASARMWEMGERIAMEETDARVLTAYLGRSLRRFSHTEPERCEHILLIVKGRLDDFADDAVGRDHIQECMGGWVAQLQAGQGRSLAGTWLDEWAADPVRFQNALNSYTSSLRGAFFGRYAGEAEQGDREMNDRAQEGLAKILRSALDISAKAHAVLASGAPDGEKRAAGMEYSAAERVIHHAMNQLYFGAGAHAKNNEDGPGLTTAGAKALFLTDYAGILALLQRSREPATQHHLIELYSYLIPGNPVVVFTAIHAILTGPGADEGYQFESLGSAAVVKMVRRYIADHRSIFDDPKRRASLVEILQLFSDVGWTDAIRLLYDLPDLLR
;
A
#
# COMPACT_ATOMS: atom_id res chain seq x y z
N MET A 1 19.59 50.95 -10.48
CA MET A 1 19.36 49.51 -10.24
C MET A 1 18.85 49.36 -8.81
N SER A 2 17.55 49.13 -8.63
CA SER A 2 16.92 48.91 -7.32
C SER A 2 16.73 47.41 -7.15
N ILE A 3 17.23 46.85 -6.06
CA ILE A 3 17.06 45.44 -5.72
C ILE A 3 15.59 45.24 -5.32
N SER A 4 14.79 44.79 -6.27
CA SER A 4 13.38 44.42 -6.08
C SER A 4 13.30 43.00 -5.55
N TRP A 5 13.05 42.85 -4.25
CA TRP A 5 12.68 41.58 -3.64
C TRP A 5 11.16 41.43 -3.74
N GLY A 6 10.67 40.36 -4.36
CA GLY A 6 9.24 40.07 -4.41
C GLY A 6 8.64 40.00 -2.99
N ASN A 7 7.63 40.82 -2.73
CA ASN A 7 7.02 41.12 -1.42
C ASN A 7 6.58 39.87 -0.60
N TRP A 8 6.31 38.75 -1.27
CA TRP A 8 5.83 37.51 -0.62
C TRP A 8 6.94 36.65 -0.02
N ALA A 9 8.13 36.66 -0.61
CA ALA A 9 9.26 35.87 -0.11
C ALA A 9 9.66 36.31 1.30
N VAL A 10 9.55 37.61 1.60
CA VAL A 10 9.93 38.17 2.90
C VAL A 10 9.05 37.64 4.03
N ARG A 11 7.72 37.51 3.84
CA ARG A 11 6.83 36.99 4.89
C ARG A 11 7.03 35.50 5.15
N VAL A 12 7.31 34.74 4.10
CA VAL A 12 7.65 33.31 4.23
C VAL A 12 8.92 33.15 5.06
N TYR A 13 9.99 33.88 4.73
CA TYR A 13 11.24 33.84 5.51
C TYR A 13 11.07 34.35 6.94
N ALA A 14 10.25 35.39 7.14
CA ALA A 14 9.95 35.89 8.48
C ALA A 14 9.21 34.82 9.31
N ALA A 15 8.24 34.12 8.72
CA ALA A 15 7.52 33.04 9.40
C ALA A 15 8.45 31.87 9.74
N GLU A 16 9.30 31.46 8.80
CA GLU A 16 10.32 30.44 9.02
C GLU A 16 11.28 30.82 10.15
N ALA A 17 11.70 32.10 10.22
CA ALA A 17 12.57 32.60 11.27
C ALA A 17 11.92 32.51 12.66
N TRP A 18 10.66 32.92 12.81
CA TRP A 18 9.95 32.82 14.09
C TRP A 18 9.85 31.39 14.61
N VAL A 19 9.48 30.46 13.71
CA VAL A 19 9.42 29.04 14.02
C VAL A 19 10.80 28.48 14.40
N SER A 20 11.86 28.90 13.71
CA SER A 20 13.23 28.45 13.99
C SER A 20 13.78 28.97 15.32
N LEU A 21 13.32 30.14 15.77
CA LEU A 21 13.70 30.73 17.06
C LEU A 21 12.96 30.09 18.25
N ALA A 22 11.74 29.57 18.01
CA ALA A 22 10.87 29.07 19.07
C ALA A 22 11.49 27.99 19.99
N PRO A 23 12.18 26.93 19.49
CA PRO A 23 12.77 25.91 20.35
C PRO A 23 13.69 26.47 21.44
N ARG A 24 14.36 27.60 21.16
CA ARG A 24 15.35 28.18 22.06
C ARG A 24 14.76 29.27 22.95
N PHE A 25 13.83 30.08 22.44
CA PHE A 25 13.46 31.33 23.10
C PHE A 25 11.99 31.39 23.54
N ALA A 26 11.11 30.50 23.07
CA ALA A 26 9.67 30.62 23.32
C ALA A 26 9.28 30.53 24.81
N ALA A 27 10.08 29.84 25.64
CA ALA A 27 9.83 29.74 27.09
C ALA A 27 10.07 31.08 27.83
N GLU A 28 11.04 31.87 27.36
CA GLU A 28 11.39 33.17 27.94
C GLU A 28 10.68 34.34 27.23
N ARG A 29 10.23 34.11 25.99
CA ARG A 29 9.66 35.10 25.07
C ARG A 29 8.31 34.61 24.56
N PRO A 30 7.23 34.73 25.35
CA PRO A 30 5.90 34.26 24.95
C PRO A 30 5.38 34.94 23.68
N GLU A 31 5.89 36.13 23.34
CA GLU A 31 5.56 36.84 22.10
C GLU A 31 5.89 36.01 20.84
N ILE A 32 6.83 35.05 20.90
CA ILE A 32 7.12 34.14 19.79
C ILE A 32 5.91 33.25 19.49
N VAL A 33 5.24 32.75 20.54
CA VAL A 33 4.05 31.90 20.40
C VAL A 33 2.89 32.71 19.82
N ASP A 34 2.75 33.97 20.26
CA ASP A 34 1.74 34.89 19.71
C ASP A 34 1.98 35.16 18.22
N ARG A 35 3.22 35.42 17.83
CA ARG A 35 3.58 35.59 16.41
C ARG A 35 3.31 34.36 15.58
N ILE A 36 3.61 33.16 16.08
CA ILE A 36 3.29 31.91 15.37
C ILE A 36 1.77 31.77 15.20
N SER A 37 0.97 32.12 16.22
CA SER A 37 -0.49 32.14 16.09
C SER A 37 -0.98 33.12 15.03
N GLU A 38 -0.40 34.32 14.96
CA GLU A 38 -0.74 35.32 13.93
C GLU A 38 -0.38 34.84 12.52
N ILE A 39 0.79 34.22 12.35
CA ILE A 39 1.25 33.64 11.07
C ILE A 39 0.24 32.60 10.55
N LEU A 40 -0.34 31.78 11.43
CA LEU A 40 -1.37 30.80 11.07
C LEU A 40 -2.66 31.43 10.54
N THR A 41 -2.85 32.74 10.68
CA THR A 41 -4.00 33.48 10.14
C THR A 41 -3.66 34.31 8.89
N ASP A 42 -2.41 34.24 8.39
CA ASP A 42 -2.02 34.96 7.16
C ASP A 42 -2.87 34.49 5.98
N HIS A 43 -3.30 35.41 5.13
CA HIS A 43 -4.12 35.11 3.96
C HIS A 43 -3.40 34.22 2.92
N GLN A 44 -2.06 34.23 2.89
CA GLN A 44 -1.27 33.42 1.96
C GLN A 44 -0.97 32.02 2.54
N PRO A 45 -1.40 30.93 1.87
CA PRO A 45 -1.13 29.56 2.34
C PRO A 45 0.36 29.26 2.52
N ALA A 46 1.23 29.81 1.66
CA ALA A 46 2.67 29.60 1.75
C ALA A 46 3.30 30.14 3.05
N VAL A 47 2.69 31.18 3.65
CA VAL A 47 3.12 31.75 4.93
C VAL A 47 2.59 30.88 6.08
N ARG A 48 1.30 30.51 6.05
CA ARG A 48 0.70 29.59 7.03
C ARG A 48 1.42 28.25 7.10
N LEU A 49 1.83 27.72 5.94
CA LEU A 49 2.58 26.47 5.81
C LEU A 49 3.82 26.44 6.71
N GLN A 50 4.55 27.55 6.83
CA GLN A 50 5.79 27.59 7.61
C GLN A 50 5.55 27.32 9.10
N ALA A 51 4.48 27.90 9.65
CA ALA A 51 4.06 27.67 11.02
C ALA A 51 3.40 26.29 11.19
N ALA A 52 2.46 25.94 10.31
CA ALA A 52 1.68 24.71 10.43
C ALA A 52 2.56 23.45 10.39
N GLN A 53 3.53 23.38 9.48
CA GLN A 53 4.39 22.20 9.34
C GLN A 53 5.38 22.00 10.48
N ASN A 54 5.57 23.03 11.32
CA ASN A 54 6.56 23.07 12.38
C ASN A 54 5.95 23.38 13.75
N LEU A 55 4.62 23.32 13.89
CA LEU A 55 3.92 23.76 15.11
C LEU A 55 4.39 23.02 16.37
N GLN A 56 4.93 21.80 16.25
CA GLN A 56 5.48 21.02 17.36
C GLN A 56 6.56 21.76 18.16
N VAL A 57 7.27 22.72 17.54
CA VAL A 57 8.44 23.38 18.16
C VAL A 57 8.10 24.17 19.41
N ILE A 58 6.83 24.61 19.54
CA ILE A 58 6.37 25.36 20.72
C ILE A 58 5.82 24.45 21.82
N ASN A 59 5.79 23.12 21.65
CA ASN A 59 5.19 22.22 22.65
C ASN A 59 5.86 22.31 24.03
N MET A 60 7.19 22.44 24.06
CA MET A 60 7.93 22.55 25.33
C MET A 60 7.61 23.86 26.09
N ALA A 61 7.37 24.96 25.37
CA ALA A 61 7.11 26.26 25.97
C ALA A 61 5.62 26.50 26.27
N ALA A 62 4.73 26.00 25.41
CA ALA A 62 3.31 26.31 25.43
C ALA A 62 2.45 25.15 24.88
N SER A 63 2.55 23.96 25.47
CA SER A 63 1.86 22.74 25.01
C SER A 63 0.35 22.95 24.79
N ALA A 64 -0.37 23.54 25.75
CA ALA A 64 -1.81 23.77 25.63
C ALA A 64 -2.15 24.63 24.40
N ARG A 65 -1.44 25.74 24.21
CA ARG A 65 -1.64 26.63 23.06
C ARG A 65 -1.26 25.97 21.73
N MET A 66 -0.22 25.13 21.73
CA MET A 66 0.17 24.36 20.54
C MET A 66 -0.97 23.47 20.07
N TRP A 67 -1.59 22.74 21.00
CA TRP A 67 -2.72 21.86 20.70
C TRP A 67 -3.97 22.64 20.26
N GLU A 68 -4.30 23.74 20.92
CA GLU A 68 -5.39 24.65 20.50
C GLU A 68 -5.19 25.17 19.07
N MET A 69 -3.97 25.59 18.72
CA MET A 69 -3.63 26.02 17.37
C MET A 69 -3.74 24.87 16.36
N GLY A 70 -3.32 23.67 16.75
CA GLY A 70 -3.38 22.46 15.94
C GLY A 70 -4.81 22.03 15.64
N GLU A 71 -5.70 22.10 16.63
CA GLU A 71 -7.14 21.86 16.48
C GLU A 71 -7.77 22.91 15.57
N ARG A 72 -7.42 24.19 15.74
CA ARG A 72 -7.88 25.27 14.86
C ARG A 72 -7.46 25.04 13.40
N ILE A 73 -6.22 24.63 13.15
CA ILE A 73 -5.78 24.25 11.78
C ILE A 73 -6.67 23.14 11.23
N ALA A 74 -6.93 22.10 12.02
CA ALA A 74 -7.76 20.97 11.60
C ALA A 74 -9.22 21.36 11.33
N MET A 75 -9.76 22.36 12.04
CA MET A 75 -11.13 22.84 11.88
C MET A 75 -11.30 23.86 10.75
N GLU A 76 -10.31 24.71 10.51
CA GLU A 76 -10.49 25.93 9.71
C GLU A 76 -9.63 25.98 8.44
N GLU A 77 -8.50 25.27 8.36
CA GLU A 77 -7.63 25.36 7.20
C GLU A 77 -8.35 24.84 5.94
N THR A 78 -8.21 25.59 4.85
CA THR A 78 -8.85 25.35 3.55
C THR A 78 -7.85 24.95 2.48
N ASP A 79 -6.55 25.21 2.68
CA ASP A 79 -5.49 24.73 1.81
C ASP A 79 -5.05 23.32 2.23
N ALA A 80 -5.33 22.34 1.39
CA ALA A 80 -5.01 20.93 1.63
C ALA A 80 -3.51 20.68 1.85
N ARG A 81 -2.62 21.48 1.26
CA ARG A 81 -1.16 21.32 1.44
C ARG A 81 -0.72 21.79 2.82
N VAL A 82 -1.31 22.88 3.32
CA VAL A 82 -1.04 23.35 4.69
C VAL A 82 -1.55 22.32 5.70
N LEU A 83 -2.77 21.82 5.51
CA LEU A 83 -3.37 20.80 6.38
C LEU A 83 -2.55 19.51 6.39
N THR A 84 -2.21 18.95 5.22
CA THR A 84 -1.40 17.73 5.13
C THR A 84 0.02 17.90 5.67
N ALA A 85 0.64 19.07 5.51
CA ALA A 85 1.94 19.35 6.10
C ALA A 85 1.88 19.39 7.64
N TYR A 86 0.83 19.98 8.21
CA TYR A 86 0.59 19.94 9.65
C TYR A 86 0.44 18.50 10.17
N LEU A 87 -0.46 17.73 9.55
CA LEU A 87 -0.72 16.34 9.92
C LEU A 87 0.54 15.46 9.76
N GLY A 88 1.25 15.61 8.64
CA GLY A 88 2.38 14.75 8.29
C GLY A 88 3.69 15.09 9.02
N ARG A 89 3.92 16.35 9.38
CA ARG A 89 5.21 16.80 9.95
C ARG A 89 5.12 17.14 11.42
N SER A 90 4.18 18.01 11.77
CA SER A 90 4.05 18.50 13.15
C SER A 90 3.34 17.47 14.03
N LEU A 91 2.11 17.10 13.67
CA LEU A 91 1.30 16.17 14.46
C LEU A 91 1.98 14.81 14.60
N ARG A 92 2.70 14.36 13.56
CA ARG A 92 3.38 13.05 13.54
C ARG A 92 4.39 12.85 14.68
N ARG A 93 4.95 13.94 15.21
CA ARG A 93 5.89 13.91 16.35
C ARG A 93 5.26 13.42 17.65
N PHE A 94 3.94 13.55 17.77
CA PHE A 94 3.18 13.15 18.95
C PHE A 94 2.50 11.78 18.79
N SER A 95 2.68 11.12 17.63
CA SER A 95 1.98 9.88 17.29
C SER A 95 2.12 8.77 18.34
N HIS A 96 3.25 8.67 19.05
CA HIS A 96 3.46 7.67 20.10
C HIS A 96 3.27 8.20 21.52
N THR A 97 3.39 9.51 21.74
CA THR A 97 3.35 10.11 23.08
C THR A 97 1.96 10.56 23.48
N GLU A 98 1.16 11.06 22.52
CA GLU A 98 -0.21 11.55 22.74
C GLU A 98 -1.16 11.05 21.64
N PRO A 99 -1.28 9.72 21.42
CA PRO A 99 -2.05 9.16 20.31
C PRO A 99 -3.53 9.55 20.34
N GLU A 100 -4.15 9.69 21.52
CA GLU A 100 -5.56 10.11 21.63
C GLU A 100 -5.79 11.53 21.10
N ARG A 101 -4.83 12.45 21.31
CA ARG A 101 -4.93 13.82 20.77
C ARG A 101 -4.73 13.84 19.26
N CYS A 102 -3.80 13.02 18.75
CA CYS A 102 -3.65 12.84 17.32
C CYS A 102 -4.93 12.29 16.68
N GLU A 103 -5.55 11.28 17.27
CA GLU A 103 -6.81 10.71 16.80
C GLU A 103 -7.95 11.73 16.80
N HIS A 104 -8.06 12.55 17.84
CA HIS A 104 -9.05 13.62 17.89
C HIS A 104 -8.91 14.59 16.71
N ILE A 105 -7.68 15.04 16.42
CA ILE A 105 -7.40 15.94 15.30
C ILE A 105 -7.68 15.26 13.95
N LEU A 106 -7.28 14.00 13.79
CA LEU A 106 -7.54 13.24 12.58
C LEU A 106 -9.05 13.04 12.36
N LEU A 107 -9.84 12.89 13.43
CA LEU A 107 -11.30 12.75 13.36
C LEU A 107 -11.96 14.03 12.84
N ILE A 108 -11.50 15.21 13.30
CA ILE A 108 -11.94 16.51 12.79
C ILE A 108 -11.69 16.59 11.28
N VAL A 109 -10.47 16.25 10.84
CA VAL A 109 -10.11 16.29 9.41
C VAL A 109 -10.93 15.29 8.60
N LYS A 110 -11.14 14.07 9.11
CA LYS A 110 -11.98 13.06 8.45
C LYS A 110 -13.39 13.58 8.20
N GLY A 111 -13.97 14.26 9.18
CA GLY A 111 -15.32 14.84 9.08
C GLY A 111 -15.44 15.96 8.05
N ARG A 112 -14.31 16.52 7.61
CA ARG A 112 -14.23 17.62 6.65
C ARG A 112 -13.75 17.19 5.26
N LEU A 113 -13.58 15.90 4.98
CA LEU A 113 -13.10 15.44 3.67
C LEU A 113 -13.96 15.95 2.50
N ASP A 114 -15.27 16.13 2.73
CA ASP A 114 -16.20 16.62 1.72
C ASP A 114 -16.09 18.14 1.47
N ASP A 115 -15.49 18.90 2.41
CA ASP A 115 -15.19 20.33 2.21
C ASP A 115 -14.18 20.55 1.07
N PHE A 116 -13.41 19.51 0.73
CA PHE A 116 -12.40 19.52 -0.34
C PHE A 116 -12.90 18.87 -1.63
N ALA A 117 -14.22 18.64 -1.79
CA ALA A 117 -14.77 17.95 -2.95
C ALA A 117 -14.44 18.63 -4.30
N ASP A 118 -14.38 19.97 -4.33
CA ASP A 118 -14.05 20.76 -5.52
C ASP A 118 -12.54 20.78 -5.84
N ASP A 119 -11.69 20.46 -4.86
CA ASP A 119 -10.23 20.29 -5.02
C ASP A 119 -9.86 18.81 -4.93
N ALA A 120 -10.11 18.08 -6.02
CA ALA A 120 -9.84 16.64 -6.08
C ALA A 120 -8.38 16.31 -5.71
N VAL A 121 -7.40 17.12 -6.14
CA VAL A 121 -5.98 16.91 -5.85
C VAL A 121 -5.69 17.11 -4.36
N GLY A 122 -6.23 18.17 -3.77
CA GLY A 122 -6.11 18.43 -2.33
C GLY A 122 -6.74 17.32 -1.49
N ARG A 123 -7.96 16.91 -1.83
CA ARG A 123 -8.65 15.79 -1.18
C ARG A 123 -7.84 14.50 -1.26
N ASP A 124 -7.27 14.20 -2.42
CA ASP A 124 -6.44 13.01 -2.62
C ASP A 124 -5.20 13.03 -1.71
N HIS A 125 -4.51 14.17 -1.59
CA HIS A 125 -3.39 14.31 -0.66
C HIS A 125 -3.79 14.16 0.80
N ILE A 126 -4.97 14.65 1.20
CA ILE A 126 -5.48 14.44 2.56
C ILE A 126 -5.73 12.95 2.81
N GLN A 127 -6.39 12.27 1.87
CA GLN A 127 -6.63 10.82 1.97
C GLN A 127 -5.31 10.03 2.04
N GLU A 128 -4.32 10.36 1.20
CA GLU A 128 -3.00 9.75 1.26
C GLU A 128 -2.34 9.96 2.63
N CYS A 129 -2.37 11.18 3.17
CA CYS A 129 -1.84 11.48 4.49
C CYS A 129 -2.55 10.66 5.58
N MET A 130 -3.88 10.58 5.51
CA MET A 130 -4.71 9.82 6.45
C MET A 130 -4.44 8.31 6.37
N GLY A 131 -4.23 7.75 5.17
CA GLY A 131 -3.86 6.35 4.98
C GLY A 131 -2.57 5.99 5.72
N GLY A 132 -1.55 6.82 5.62
CA GLY A 132 -0.28 6.65 6.34
C GLY A 132 -0.39 6.86 7.85
N TRP A 133 -1.38 7.61 8.32
CA TRP A 133 -1.72 7.72 9.74
C TRP A 133 -2.42 6.46 10.26
N VAL A 134 -3.43 5.98 9.56
CA VAL A 134 -4.16 4.76 9.93
C VAL A 134 -3.22 3.55 9.94
N ALA A 135 -2.27 3.47 9.00
CA ALA A 135 -1.23 2.43 9.00
C ALA A 135 -0.39 2.45 10.29
N GLN A 136 0.06 3.63 10.73
CA GLN A 136 0.84 3.78 11.97
C GLN A 136 0.01 3.43 13.21
N LEU A 137 -1.22 3.95 13.29
CA LEU A 137 -2.06 3.80 14.47
C LEU A 137 -2.58 2.35 14.59
N GLN A 138 -3.06 1.75 13.50
CA GLN A 138 -3.54 0.38 13.52
C GLN A 138 -2.38 -0.62 13.61
N ALA A 139 -1.47 -0.63 12.64
CA ALA A 139 -0.44 -1.67 12.57
C ALA A 139 0.69 -1.38 13.57
N GLY A 140 1.16 -0.14 13.63
CA GLY A 140 2.25 0.24 14.53
C GLY A 140 1.86 0.24 16.01
N GLN A 141 0.61 0.53 16.36
CA GLN A 141 0.21 0.78 17.76
C GLN A 141 -1.04 0.00 18.23
N GLY A 142 -1.74 -0.73 17.37
CA GLY A 142 -2.93 -1.50 17.76
C GLY A 142 -4.15 -0.65 18.14
N ARG A 143 -4.24 0.58 17.65
CA ARG A 143 -5.34 1.51 17.94
C ARG A 143 -6.63 1.06 17.24
N SER A 144 -7.71 0.94 18.01
CA SER A 144 -9.00 0.43 17.53
C SER A 144 -9.72 1.38 16.56
N LEU A 145 -9.67 2.70 16.81
CA LEU A 145 -10.32 3.69 15.96
C LEU A 145 -9.81 3.64 14.51
N ALA A 146 -8.50 3.49 14.34
CA ALA A 146 -7.87 3.33 13.03
C ALA A 146 -8.34 2.04 12.33
N GLY A 147 -8.57 0.97 13.09
CA GLY A 147 -9.19 -0.26 12.58
C GLY A 147 -10.60 -0.05 12.06
N THR A 148 -11.45 0.69 12.79
CA THR A 148 -12.82 1.02 12.35
C THR A 148 -12.82 1.85 11.06
N TRP A 149 -11.90 2.81 10.93
CA TRP A 149 -11.78 3.60 9.70
C TRP A 149 -11.32 2.75 8.52
N LEU A 150 -10.42 1.79 8.75
CA LEU A 150 -10.01 0.86 7.72
C LEU A 150 -11.19 0.01 7.21
N ASP A 151 -12.04 -0.47 8.11
CA ASP A 151 -13.25 -1.21 7.75
C ASP A 151 -14.24 -0.34 6.94
N GLU A 152 -14.42 0.92 7.33
CA GLU A 152 -15.22 1.91 6.58
C GLU A 152 -14.66 2.16 5.17
N TRP A 153 -13.37 2.42 5.06
CA TRP A 153 -12.72 2.73 3.78
C TRP A 153 -12.73 1.52 2.84
N ALA A 154 -12.49 0.32 3.37
CA ALA A 154 -12.48 -0.92 2.59
C ALA A 154 -13.87 -1.23 2.00
N ALA A 155 -14.95 -0.75 2.62
CA ALA A 155 -16.31 -0.91 2.12
C ALA A 155 -16.66 0.01 0.93
N ASP A 156 -15.88 1.08 0.70
CA ASP A 156 -16.08 2.03 -0.41
C ASP A 156 -14.72 2.39 -1.07
N PRO A 157 -14.14 1.47 -1.86
CA PRO A 157 -12.88 1.71 -2.55
C PRO A 157 -13.00 2.80 -3.64
N VAL A 158 -14.21 3.13 -4.11
CA VAL A 158 -14.41 4.21 -5.09
C VAL A 158 -14.11 5.56 -4.42
N ARG A 159 -14.57 5.77 -3.20
CA ARG A 159 -14.33 7.00 -2.45
C ARG A 159 -12.94 7.06 -1.80
N PHE A 160 -12.44 5.93 -1.29
CA PHE A 160 -11.26 5.89 -0.42
C PHE A 160 -10.03 5.19 -1.02
N GLN A 161 -9.97 5.05 -2.35
CA GLN A 161 -8.85 4.38 -3.04
C GLN A 161 -7.48 4.90 -2.59
N ASN A 162 -7.32 6.23 -2.48
CA ASN A 162 -6.04 6.85 -2.14
C ASN A 162 -5.64 6.60 -0.68
N ALA A 163 -6.60 6.60 0.23
CA ALA A 163 -6.36 6.24 1.63
C ALA A 163 -5.93 4.76 1.77
N LEU A 164 -6.61 3.83 1.09
CA LEU A 164 -6.28 2.39 1.09
C LEU A 164 -4.91 2.11 0.46
N ASN A 165 -4.59 2.79 -0.64
CA ASN A 165 -3.30 2.67 -1.31
C ASN A 165 -2.16 3.22 -0.45
N SER A 166 -2.37 4.36 0.21
CA SER A 166 -1.36 4.93 1.11
C SER A 166 -1.17 4.08 2.37
N TYR A 167 -2.27 3.54 2.93
CA TYR A 167 -2.23 2.60 4.05
C TYR A 167 -1.33 1.40 3.73
N THR A 168 -1.61 0.70 2.62
CA THR A 168 -0.84 -0.48 2.21
C THR A 168 0.60 -0.14 1.86
N SER A 169 0.85 0.99 1.19
CA SER A 169 2.21 1.46 0.86
C SER A 169 3.06 1.70 2.09
N SER A 170 2.46 2.30 3.12
CA SER A 170 3.12 2.60 4.40
C SER A 170 3.52 1.34 5.16
N LEU A 171 2.89 0.20 4.88
CA LEU A 171 3.14 -1.08 5.53
C LEU A 171 4.10 -2.00 4.76
N ARG A 172 4.67 -1.56 3.64
CA ARG A 172 5.56 -2.40 2.82
C ARG A 172 6.67 -3.06 3.64
N GLY A 173 7.38 -2.29 4.47
CA GLY A 173 8.41 -2.83 5.36
C GLY A 173 7.82 -3.70 6.48
N ALA A 174 6.68 -3.28 7.05
CA ALA A 174 5.99 -3.98 8.13
C ALA A 174 5.60 -5.41 7.75
N PHE A 175 5.20 -5.66 6.50
CA PHE A 175 4.85 -6.99 5.99
C PHE A 175 6.00 -8.00 6.05
N PHE A 176 7.25 -7.54 6.13
CA PHE A 176 8.42 -8.42 6.14
C PHE A 176 9.27 -8.32 7.40
N GLY A 177 8.95 -7.39 8.32
CA GLY A 177 9.73 -7.13 9.53
C GLY A 177 10.03 -8.40 10.36
N ARG A 178 9.07 -9.32 10.47
CA ARG A 178 9.25 -10.57 11.24
C ARG A 178 10.28 -11.54 10.67
N TYR A 179 10.66 -11.40 9.41
CA TYR A 179 11.61 -12.30 8.74
C TYR A 179 13.04 -11.75 8.76
N ALA A 180 13.25 -10.56 9.33
CA ALA A 180 14.58 -10.05 9.62
C ALA A 180 15.25 -10.93 10.70
N GLY A 181 16.56 -11.11 10.60
CA GLY A 181 17.31 -11.99 11.52
C GLY A 181 17.23 -11.59 13.00
N GLU A 182 16.93 -10.32 13.27
CA GLU A 182 16.88 -9.72 14.62
C GLU A 182 15.45 -9.28 15.01
N ALA A 183 14.40 -9.83 14.38
CA ALA A 183 13.02 -9.39 14.60
C ALA A 183 12.55 -9.52 16.07
N GLU A 184 12.21 -8.38 16.66
CA GLU A 184 11.72 -8.28 18.03
C GLU A 184 10.23 -8.66 18.14
N GLN A 185 9.74 -8.80 19.37
CA GLN A 185 8.32 -9.05 19.62
C GLN A 185 7.43 -7.96 19.02
N GLY A 186 7.84 -6.69 19.12
CA GLY A 186 7.13 -5.56 18.53
C GLY A 186 7.01 -5.65 17.01
N ASP A 187 8.06 -6.12 16.32
CA ASP A 187 8.03 -6.32 14.86
C ASP A 187 7.03 -7.41 14.47
N ARG A 188 6.96 -8.50 15.26
CA ARG A 188 6.04 -9.61 15.01
C ARG A 188 4.59 -9.18 15.17
N GLU A 189 4.29 -8.42 16.22
CA GLU A 189 2.96 -7.89 16.48
C GLU A 189 2.53 -6.84 15.46
N MET A 190 3.44 -5.95 15.05
CA MET A 190 3.18 -4.99 13.97
C MET A 190 2.92 -5.72 12.66
N ASN A 191 3.67 -6.79 12.38
CA ASN A 191 3.45 -7.64 11.21
C ASN A 191 2.07 -8.33 11.24
N ASP A 192 1.67 -8.92 12.38
CA ASP A 192 0.35 -9.55 12.54
C ASP A 192 -0.79 -8.56 12.25
N ARG A 193 -0.70 -7.35 12.82
CA ARG A 193 -1.71 -6.30 12.60
C ARG A 193 -1.70 -5.79 11.16
N ALA A 194 -0.52 -5.68 10.54
CA ALA A 194 -0.39 -5.31 9.13
C ALA A 194 -1.02 -6.37 8.22
N GLN A 195 -0.79 -7.67 8.50
CA GLN A 195 -1.44 -8.78 7.80
C GLN A 195 -2.96 -8.74 7.96
N GLU A 196 -3.46 -8.51 9.18
CA GLU A 196 -4.90 -8.39 9.44
C GLU A 196 -5.52 -7.25 8.62
N GLY A 197 -4.91 -6.07 8.63
CA GLY A 197 -5.39 -4.93 7.86
C GLY A 197 -5.37 -5.18 6.35
N LEU A 198 -4.30 -5.80 5.84
CA LEU A 198 -4.22 -6.19 4.43
C LEU A 198 -5.33 -7.19 4.06
N ALA A 199 -5.58 -8.18 4.91
CA ALA A 199 -6.65 -9.16 4.69
C ALA A 199 -8.05 -8.52 4.71
N LYS A 200 -8.29 -7.52 5.57
CA LYS A 200 -9.55 -6.74 5.59
C LYS A 200 -9.79 -6.03 4.26
N ILE A 201 -8.78 -5.30 3.78
CA ILE A 201 -8.83 -4.60 2.48
C ILE A 201 -9.13 -5.61 1.36
N LEU A 202 -8.35 -6.69 1.26
CA LEU A 202 -8.47 -7.65 0.19
C LEU A 202 -9.82 -8.36 0.18
N ARG A 203 -10.33 -8.80 1.34
CA ARG A 203 -11.65 -9.45 1.41
C ARG A 203 -12.76 -8.53 0.91
N SER A 204 -12.79 -7.29 1.40
CA SER A 204 -13.82 -6.33 0.99
C SER A 204 -13.73 -6.00 -0.51
N ALA A 205 -12.52 -5.70 -1.00
CA ALA A 205 -12.31 -5.40 -2.40
C ALA A 205 -12.66 -6.59 -3.32
N LEU A 206 -12.30 -7.82 -2.94
CA LEU A 206 -12.66 -9.02 -3.72
C LEU A 206 -14.16 -9.26 -3.76
N ASP A 207 -14.87 -9.03 -2.65
CA ASP A 207 -16.33 -9.17 -2.60
C ASP A 207 -17.03 -8.11 -3.44
N ILE A 208 -16.51 -6.87 -3.46
CA ILE A 208 -17.00 -5.78 -4.31
C ILE A 208 -16.72 -6.11 -5.79
N SER A 209 -15.49 -6.48 -6.13
CA SER A 209 -15.10 -6.88 -7.48
C SER A 209 -15.99 -8.01 -8.02
N ALA A 210 -16.21 -9.06 -7.22
CA ALA A 210 -17.05 -10.19 -7.63
C ALA A 210 -18.51 -9.78 -7.88
N LYS A 211 -19.11 -8.96 -7.01
CA LYS A 211 -20.48 -8.45 -7.19
C LYS A 211 -20.60 -7.57 -8.42
N ALA A 212 -19.68 -6.63 -8.58
CA ALA A 212 -19.65 -5.71 -9.70
C ALA A 212 -19.46 -6.45 -11.04
N HIS A 213 -18.55 -7.43 -11.08
CA HIS A 213 -18.36 -8.30 -12.23
C HIS A 213 -19.65 -9.07 -12.60
N ALA A 214 -20.37 -9.60 -11.62
CA ALA A 214 -21.64 -10.29 -11.88
C ALA A 214 -22.68 -9.37 -12.55
N VAL A 215 -22.74 -8.10 -12.14
CA VAL A 215 -23.61 -7.10 -12.80
C VAL A 215 -23.14 -6.80 -14.22
N LEU A 216 -21.83 -6.63 -14.44
CA LEU A 216 -21.24 -6.37 -15.76
C LEU A 216 -21.52 -7.50 -16.77
N ALA A 217 -21.41 -8.76 -16.31
CA ALA A 217 -21.69 -9.95 -17.11
C ALA A 217 -23.19 -10.21 -17.35
N SER A 218 -24.08 -9.51 -16.65
CA SER A 218 -25.53 -9.71 -16.74
C SER A 218 -26.19 -8.87 -17.84
N GLY A 219 -27.51 -9.03 -18.01
CA GLY A 219 -28.36 -8.18 -18.84
C GLY A 219 -28.78 -6.85 -18.20
N ALA A 220 -28.08 -6.39 -17.15
CA ALA A 220 -28.44 -5.17 -16.41
C ALA A 220 -28.46 -3.90 -17.30
N PRO A 221 -29.26 -2.88 -16.92
CA PRO A 221 -29.28 -1.59 -17.60
C PRO A 221 -27.93 -0.89 -17.63
N ASP A 222 -27.69 -0.05 -18.65
CA ASP A 222 -26.42 0.68 -18.83
C ASP A 222 -26.00 1.56 -17.65
N GLY A 223 -26.96 2.08 -16.88
CA GLY A 223 -26.68 2.88 -15.67
C GLY A 223 -26.06 2.03 -14.55
N GLU A 224 -26.63 0.84 -14.33
CA GLU A 224 -26.14 -0.12 -13.34
C GLU A 224 -24.78 -0.70 -13.76
N LYS A 225 -24.61 -1.01 -15.05
CA LYS A 225 -23.32 -1.44 -15.60
C LYS A 225 -22.24 -0.39 -15.46
N ARG A 226 -22.58 0.90 -15.63
CA ARG A 226 -21.63 2.00 -15.40
C ARG A 226 -21.20 2.10 -13.94
N ALA A 227 -22.14 2.02 -13.01
CA ALA A 227 -21.83 2.02 -11.57
C ALA A 227 -20.96 0.82 -11.19
N ALA A 228 -21.34 -0.39 -11.60
CA ALA A 228 -20.57 -1.60 -11.38
C ALA A 228 -19.17 -1.53 -12.02
N GLY A 229 -19.03 -0.92 -13.21
CA GLY A 229 -17.72 -0.72 -13.83
C GLY A 229 -16.77 0.14 -13.00
N MET A 230 -17.29 1.19 -12.34
CA MET A 230 -16.50 2.03 -11.43
C MET A 230 -16.09 1.26 -10.17
N GLU A 231 -17.03 0.53 -9.55
CA GLU A 231 -16.77 -0.30 -8.37
C GLU A 231 -15.74 -1.39 -8.66
N TYR A 232 -15.91 -2.11 -9.77
CA TYR A 232 -14.97 -3.15 -10.23
C TYR A 232 -13.57 -2.58 -10.41
N SER A 233 -13.44 -1.47 -11.16
CA SER A 233 -12.14 -0.86 -11.43
C SER A 233 -11.46 -0.35 -10.16
N ALA A 234 -12.20 0.29 -9.25
CA ALA A 234 -11.66 0.76 -7.99
C ALA A 234 -11.20 -0.40 -7.10
N ALA A 235 -12.00 -1.47 -6.99
CA ALA A 235 -11.66 -2.65 -6.22
C ALA A 235 -10.41 -3.38 -6.76
N GLU A 236 -10.34 -3.66 -8.07
CA GLU A 236 -9.17 -4.32 -8.66
C GLU A 236 -7.90 -3.44 -8.57
N ARG A 237 -8.01 -2.11 -8.64
CA ARG A 237 -6.85 -1.23 -8.42
C ARG A 237 -6.31 -1.33 -6.99
N VAL A 238 -7.18 -1.40 -5.99
CA VAL A 238 -6.77 -1.59 -4.58
C VAL A 238 -6.12 -2.97 -4.40
N ILE A 239 -6.70 -4.03 -4.98
CA ILE A 239 -6.13 -5.39 -4.94
C ILE A 239 -4.75 -5.41 -5.60
N HIS A 240 -4.64 -4.86 -6.81
CA HIS A 240 -3.40 -4.80 -7.56
C HIS A 240 -2.32 -4.01 -6.81
N HIS A 241 -2.70 -2.86 -6.25
CA HIS A 241 -1.78 -2.03 -5.48
C HIS A 241 -1.27 -2.75 -4.22
N ALA A 242 -2.14 -3.49 -3.54
CA ALA A 242 -1.78 -4.33 -2.40
C ALA A 242 -0.83 -5.48 -2.80
N MET A 243 -1.09 -6.15 -3.93
CA MET A 243 -0.19 -7.15 -4.53
C MET A 243 1.20 -6.56 -4.81
N ASN A 244 1.25 -5.34 -5.35
CA ASN A 244 2.51 -4.64 -5.62
C ASN A 244 3.33 -4.42 -4.34
N GLN A 245 2.69 -4.12 -3.22
CA GLN A 245 3.41 -3.95 -1.95
C GLN A 245 4.09 -5.25 -1.50
N LEU A 246 3.42 -6.39 -1.67
CA LEU A 246 4.03 -7.70 -1.37
C LEU A 246 5.12 -8.06 -2.38
N TYR A 247 4.88 -7.86 -3.67
CA TYR A 247 5.84 -8.19 -4.72
C TYR A 247 7.14 -7.38 -4.59
N PHE A 248 7.04 -6.06 -4.50
CA PHE A 248 8.21 -5.19 -4.35
C PHE A 248 8.85 -5.31 -2.97
N GLY A 249 8.03 -5.46 -1.91
CA GLY A 249 8.52 -5.61 -0.54
C GLY A 249 9.21 -6.95 -0.26
N ALA A 250 8.85 -8.02 -0.98
CA ALA A 250 9.53 -9.31 -0.81
C ALA A 250 10.97 -9.32 -1.35
N GLY A 251 11.33 -8.34 -2.19
CA GLY A 251 12.60 -8.31 -2.93
C GLY A 251 12.56 -9.04 -4.27
N ALA A 252 11.38 -9.45 -4.76
CA ALA A 252 11.25 -10.21 -6.02
C ALA A 252 11.72 -9.41 -7.26
N HIS A 253 11.67 -8.09 -7.19
CA HIS A 253 12.10 -7.18 -8.26
C HIS A 253 13.55 -6.69 -8.10
N ALA A 254 14.20 -6.90 -6.94
CA ALA A 254 15.50 -6.31 -6.66
C ALA A 254 16.60 -6.99 -7.51
N LYS A 255 17.35 -6.19 -8.28
CA LYS A 255 18.50 -6.68 -9.07
C LYS A 255 19.72 -7.02 -8.20
N ASN A 256 19.81 -6.41 -7.01
CA ASN A 256 20.85 -6.67 -6.01
C ASN A 256 20.16 -6.92 -4.65
N ASN A 257 20.50 -8.03 -4.00
CA ASN A 257 19.88 -8.52 -2.75
C ASN A 257 20.30 -7.78 -1.47
N GLU A 258 21.05 -6.67 -1.56
CA GLU A 258 21.87 -6.23 -0.42
C GLU A 258 21.26 -5.14 0.47
N ASP A 259 20.24 -4.37 0.08
CA ASP A 259 19.80 -3.21 0.90
C ASP A 259 18.27 -2.98 0.97
N GLY A 260 17.47 -4.02 1.22
CA GLY A 260 16.04 -3.84 1.52
C GLY A 260 15.45 -4.90 2.45
N PRO A 261 14.41 -4.57 3.26
CA PRO A 261 13.61 -5.58 3.94
C PRO A 261 13.03 -6.51 2.87
N GLY A 262 13.18 -7.82 3.04
CA GLY A 262 12.80 -8.81 2.04
C GLY A 262 13.08 -10.24 2.48
N LEU A 263 12.68 -11.20 1.65
CA LEU A 263 12.80 -12.63 1.98
C LEU A 263 14.11 -13.20 1.43
N THR A 264 15.22 -12.87 2.07
CA THR A 264 16.57 -13.16 1.56
C THR A 264 16.98 -14.64 1.66
N THR A 265 16.40 -15.39 2.60
CA THR A 265 16.75 -16.80 2.84
C THR A 265 15.63 -17.75 2.44
N ALA A 266 15.96 -19.01 2.13
CA ALA A 266 14.97 -20.06 1.89
C ALA A 266 14.04 -20.26 3.10
N GLY A 267 14.58 -20.19 4.33
CA GLY A 267 13.80 -20.29 5.56
C GLY A 267 12.78 -19.15 5.71
N ALA A 268 13.18 -17.91 5.45
CA ALA A 268 12.27 -16.76 5.46
C ALA A 268 11.15 -16.91 4.43
N LYS A 269 11.49 -17.37 3.21
CA LYS A 269 10.50 -17.65 2.15
C LYS A 269 9.51 -18.74 2.56
N ALA A 270 9.97 -19.81 3.20
CA ALA A 270 9.12 -20.90 3.68
C ALA A 270 8.15 -20.44 4.78
N LEU A 271 8.64 -19.64 5.73
CA LEU A 271 7.80 -19.04 6.77
C LEU A 271 6.78 -18.08 6.17
N PHE A 272 7.19 -17.21 5.25
CA PHE A 272 6.26 -16.31 4.54
C PHE A 272 5.15 -17.05 3.81
N LEU A 273 5.48 -18.14 3.08
CA LEU A 273 4.48 -18.96 2.41
C LEU A 273 3.44 -19.55 3.39
N THR A 274 3.83 -19.80 4.64
CA THR A 274 2.95 -20.32 5.68
C THR A 274 2.10 -19.20 6.28
N ASP A 275 2.75 -18.13 6.74
CA ASP A 275 2.10 -17.00 7.42
C ASP A 275 1.13 -16.27 6.49
N TYR A 276 1.51 -16.04 5.24
CA TYR A 276 0.71 -15.34 4.25
C TYR A 276 -0.19 -16.24 3.42
N ALA A 277 -0.29 -17.55 3.71
CA ALA A 277 -1.07 -18.50 2.90
C ALA A 277 -2.51 -18.01 2.63
N GLY A 278 -3.18 -17.49 3.66
CA GLY A 278 -4.54 -16.94 3.53
C GLY A 278 -4.62 -15.70 2.65
N ILE A 279 -3.64 -14.79 2.75
CA ILE A 279 -3.58 -13.57 1.93
C ILE A 279 -3.26 -13.91 0.48
N LEU A 280 -2.31 -14.82 0.24
CA LEU A 280 -1.96 -15.29 -1.10
C LEU A 280 -3.17 -15.99 -1.76
N ALA A 281 -3.94 -16.78 -1.01
CA ALA A 281 -5.18 -17.38 -1.51
C ALA A 281 -6.26 -16.34 -1.84
N LEU A 282 -6.33 -15.22 -1.12
CA LEU A 282 -7.21 -14.10 -1.50
C LEU A 282 -6.76 -13.49 -2.83
N LEU A 283 -5.47 -13.22 -3.00
CA LEU A 283 -4.91 -12.62 -4.22
C LEU A 283 -5.10 -13.51 -5.45
N GLN A 284 -5.08 -14.84 -5.29
CA GLN A 284 -5.41 -15.79 -6.36
C GLN A 284 -6.81 -15.62 -6.93
N ARG A 285 -7.75 -15.01 -6.18
CA ARG A 285 -9.13 -14.77 -6.64
C ARG A 285 -9.28 -13.50 -7.48
N SER A 286 -8.22 -12.70 -7.63
CA SER A 286 -8.25 -11.53 -8.51
C SER A 286 -8.43 -11.97 -9.97
N ARG A 287 -9.24 -11.19 -10.68
CA ARG A 287 -9.54 -11.39 -12.10
C ARG A 287 -8.65 -10.55 -13.01
N GLU A 288 -7.78 -9.72 -12.45
CA GLU A 288 -6.94 -8.82 -13.23
C GLU A 288 -5.65 -9.52 -13.67
N PRO A 289 -5.37 -9.62 -14.99
CA PRO A 289 -4.16 -10.27 -15.49
C PRO A 289 -2.86 -9.69 -14.92
N ALA A 290 -2.80 -8.37 -14.69
CA ALA A 290 -1.63 -7.72 -14.09
C ALA A 290 -1.38 -8.15 -12.64
N THR A 291 -2.43 -8.38 -11.85
CA THR A 291 -2.33 -8.89 -10.48
C THR A 291 -1.84 -10.34 -10.48
N GLN A 292 -2.43 -11.17 -11.35
CA GLN A 292 -2.02 -12.56 -11.52
C GLN A 292 -0.56 -12.68 -11.96
N HIS A 293 -0.11 -11.80 -12.87
CA HIS A 293 1.28 -11.73 -13.31
C HIS A 293 2.25 -11.53 -12.14
N HIS A 294 2.06 -10.47 -11.35
CA HIS A 294 2.93 -10.20 -10.20
C HIS A 294 2.83 -11.28 -9.12
N LEU A 295 1.68 -11.92 -8.96
CA LEU A 295 1.53 -13.05 -8.06
C LEU A 295 2.36 -14.26 -8.52
N ILE A 296 2.35 -14.57 -9.82
CA ILE A 296 3.18 -15.64 -10.41
C ILE A 296 4.68 -15.31 -10.27
N GLU A 297 5.08 -14.06 -10.47
CA GLU A 297 6.47 -13.64 -10.27
C GLU A 297 6.89 -13.72 -8.79
N LEU A 298 6.02 -13.30 -7.87
CA LEU A 298 6.26 -13.46 -6.43
C LEU A 298 6.42 -14.93 -6.07
N TYR A 299 5.50 -15.79 -6.51
CA TYR A 299 5.61 -17.24 -6.29
C TYR A 299 6.92 -17.80 -6.86
N SER A 300 7.30 -17.38 -8.08
CA SER A 300 8.57 -17.76 -8.69
C SER A 300 9.77 -17.35 -7.83
N TYR A 301 9.73 -16.20 -7.17
CA TYR A 301 10.75 -15.77 -6.22
C TYR A 301 10.78 -16.64 -4.94
N LEU A 302 9.63 -17.15 -4.51
CA LEU A 302 9.43 -17.98 -3.31
C LEU A 302 9.80 -19.46 -3.49
N ILE A 303 10.06 -19.93 -4.71
CA ILE A 303 10.43 -21.33 -5.03
C ILE A 303 11.44 -21.94 -4.03
N PRO A 304 12.56 -21.27 -3.64
CA PRO A 304 13.53 -21.85 -2.73
C PRO A 304 12.98 -22.18 -1.33
N GLY A 305 11.88 -21.54 -0.91
CA GLY A 305 11.27 -21.80 0.39
C GLY A 305 10.44 -23.08 0.41
N ASN A 306 9.66 -23.33 -0.64
CA ASN A 306 8.92 -24.58 -0.80
C ASN A 306 8.53 -24.79 -2.28
N PRO A 307 9.33 -25.52 -3.07
CA PRO A 307 9.08 -25.66 -4.51
C PRO A 307 7.77 -26.41 -4.81
N VAL A 308 7.33 -27.33 -3.94
CA VAL A 308 6.09 -28.09 -4.15
C VAL A 308 4.87 -27.19 -3.97
N VAL A 309 4.78 -26.46 -2.86
CA VAL A 309 3.66 -25.56 -2.56
C VAL A 309 3.55 -24.47 -3.62
N VAL A 310 4.68 -23.88 -4.00
CA VAL A 310 4.74 -22.84 -5.03
C VAL A 310 4.28 -23.37 -6.39
N PHE A 311 4.74 -24.54 -6.80
CA PHE A 311 4.33 -25.12 -8.08
C PHE A 311 2.81 -25.39 -8.11
N THR A 312 2.26 -25.95 -7.04
CA THR A 312 0.81 -26.16 -6.90
C THR A 312 0.02 -24.85 -6.96
N ALA A 313 0.51 -23.80 -6.31
CA ALA A 313 -0.15 -22.48 -6.35
C ALA A 313 -0.12 -21.85 -7.74
N ILE A 314 1.01 -21.93 -8.46
CA ILE A 314 1.11 -21.41 -9.82
C ILE A 314 0.23 -22.21 -10.78
N HIS A 315 0.23 -23.54 -10.67
CA HIS A 315 -0.67 -24.39 -11.45
C HIS A 315 -2.13 -23.98 -11.27
N ALA A 316 -2.60 -23.86 -10.03
CA ALA A 316 -3.98 -23.46 -9.73
C ALA A 316 -4.35 -22.07 -10.28
N ILE A 317 -3.43 -21.11 -10.31
CA ILE A 317 -3.65 -19.80 -10.92
C ILE A 317 -3.79 -19.95 -12.44
N LEU A 318 -2.81 -20.59 -13.08
CA LEU A 318 -2.73 -20.66 -14.54
C LEU A 318 -3.89 -21.45 -15.15
N THR A 319 -4.30 -22.56 -14.53
CA THR A 319 -5.38 -23.41 -15.05
C THR A 319 -6.77 -23.03 -14.52
N GLY A 320 -6.85 -22.01 -13.66
CA GLY A 320 -8.10 -21.48 -13.11
C GLY A 320 -8.29 -20.02 -13.52
N PRO A 321 -8.25 -19.05 -12.60
CA PRO A 321 -8.51 -17.63 -12.89
C PRO A 321 -7.65 -17.05 -14.02
N GLY A 322 -6.42 -17.54 -14.22
CA GLY A 322 -5.57 -17.11 -15.33
C GLY A 322 -6.09 -17.56 -16.68
N ALA A 323 -6.56 -18.81 -16.79
CA ALA A 323 -7.16 -19.33 -18.02
C ALA A 323 -8.49 -18.63 -18.34
N ASP A 324 -9.33 -18.44 -17.32
CA ASP A 324 -10.66 -17.81 -17.43
C ASP A 324 -10.56 -16.36 -17.93
N GLU A 325 -9.55 -15.62 -17.46
CA GLU A 325 -9.34 -14.20 -17.79
C GLU A 325 -8.36 -14.00 -18.96
N GLY A 326 -7.91 -15.09 -19.60
CA GLY A 326 -7.12 -15.03 -20.84
C GLY A 326 -5.64 -14.71 -20.66
N TYR A 327 -5.06 -14.97 -19.48
CA TYR A 327 -3.64 -14.73 -19.19
C TYR A 327 -2.69 -15.46 -20.16
N GLN A 328 -3.10 -16.60 -20.72
CA GLN A 328 -2.36 -17.34 -21.74
C GLN A 328 -2.16 -16.55 -23.05
N PHE A 329 -3.01 -15.56 -23.33
CA PHE A 329 -2.85 -14.68 -24.49
C PHE A 329 -1.85 -13.55 -24.25
N GLU A 330 -1.43 -13.33 -23.01
CA GLU A 330 -0.49 -12.28 -22.63
C GLU A 330 0.97 -12.68 -22.88
N SER A 331 1.72 -11.82 -23.58
CA SER A 331 3.15 -12.05 -23.87
C SER A 331 4.03 -12.12 -22.62
N LEU A 332 3.69 -11.35 -21.59
CA LEU A 332 4.37 -11.41 -20.29
C LEU A 332 4.08 -12.73 -19.57
N GLY A 333 2.89 -13.30 -19.78
CA GLY A 333 2.50 -14.59 -19.21
C GLY A 333 3.36 -15.73 -19.72
N SER A 334 3.52 -15.83 -21.05
CA SER A 334 4.31 -16.90 -21.66
C SER A 334 5.78 -16.84 -21.25
N ALA A 335 6.38 -15.65 -21.22
CA ALA A 335 7.76 -15.45 -20.79
C ALA A 335 7.98 -15.86 -19.32
N ALA A 336 7.06 -15.49 -18.43
CA ALA A 336 7.12 -15.85 -17.02
C ALA A 336 7.00 -17.37 -16.81
N VAL A 337 6.07 -18.03 -17.50
CA VAL A 337 5.85 -19.48 -17.40
C VAL A 337 7.07 -20.26 -17.92
N VAL A 338 7.60 -19.90 -19.09
CA VAL A 338 8.80 -20.55 -19.65
C VAL A 338 10.00 -20.43 -18.71
N LYS A 339 10.24 -19.22 -18.17
CA LYS A 339 11.31 -18.97 -17.20
C LYS A 339 11.14 -19.82 -15.94
N MET A 340 9.91 -19.91 -15.43
CA MET A 340 9.58 -20.71 -14.26
C MET A 340 9.80 -22.21 -14.52
N VAL A 341 9.28 -22.77 -15.62
CA VAL A 341 9.44 -24.19 -15.97
C VAL A 341 10.92 -24.55 -16.09
N ARG A 342 11.72 -23.75 -16.81
CA ARG A 342 13.17 -23.98 -16.95
C ARG A 342 13.86 -24.01 -15.59
N ARG A 343 13.50 -23.13 -14.67
CA ARG A 343 14.05 -23.11 -13.31
C ARG A 343 13.68 -24.37 -12.52
N TYR A 344 12.44 -24.83 -12.60
CA TYR A 344 12.04 -26.07 -11.94
C TYR A 344 12.79 -27.29 -12.48
N ILE A 345 12.97 -27.38 -13.80
CA ILE A 345 13.73 -28.47 -14.43
C ILE A 345 15.20 -28.42 -14.03
N ALA A 346 15.79 -27.23 -13.90
CA ALA A 346 17.19 -27.07 -13.52
C ALA A 346 17.44 -27.38 -12.03
N ASP A 347 16.66 -26.77 -11.14
CA ASP A 347 17.00 -26.70 -9.71
C ASP A 347 16.14 -27.64 -8.83
N HIS A 348 14.96 -28.06 -9.32
CA HIS A 348 13.95 -28.73 -8.51
C HIS A 348 13.27 -29.89 -9.24
N ARG A 349 13.97 -30.53 -10.20
CA ARG A 349 13.41 -31.57 -11.07
C ARG A 349 12.72 -32.71 -10.32
N SER A 350 13.26 -33.11 -9.17
CA SER A 350 12.76 -34.23 -8.36
C SER A 350 11.31 -34.09 -7.93
N ILE A 351 10.75 -32.86 -7.89
CA ILE A 351 9.33 -32.71 -7.58
C ILE A 351 8.44 -33.41 -8.63
N PHE A 352 8.91 -33.56 -9.87
CA PHE A 352 8.17 -34.21 -10.97
C PHE A 352 8.33 -35.73 -11.03
N ASP A 353 9.01 -36.33 -10.05
CA ASP A 353 8.98 -37.79 -9.85
C ASP A 353 7.57 -38.25 -9.44
N ASP A 354 6.79 -37.36 -8.82
CA ASP A 354 5.36 -37.55 -8.60
C ASP A 354 4.57 -37.40 -9.91
N PRO A 355 3.88 -38.46 -10.37
CA PRO A 355 3.12 -38.44 -11.61
C PRO A 355 2.06 -37.34 -11.67
N LYS A 356 1.46 -36.95 -10.53
CA LYS A 356 0.45 -35.90 -10.49
C LYS A 356 1.05 -34.53 -10.82
N ARG A 357 2.21 -34.20 -10.24
CA ARG A 357 2.90 -32.93 -10.52
C ARG A 357 3.43 -32.88 -11.95
N ARG A 358 3.86 -34.04 -12.49
CA ARG A 358 4.22 -34.15 -13.90
C ARG A 358 3.03 -33.88 -14.83
N ALA A 359 1.85 -34.41 -14.50
CA ALA A 359 0.63 -34.13 -15.26
C ALA A 359 0.26 -32.64 -15.20
N SER A 360 0.32 -32.01 -14.03
CA SER A 360 0.10 -30.56 -13.88
C SER A 360 1.08 -29.71 -14.70
N LEU A 361 2.35 -30.14 -14.83
CA LEU A 361 3.32 -29.45 -15.68
C LEU A 361 2.94 -29.55 -17.16
N VAL A 362 2.52 -30.73 -17.60
CA VAL A 362 2.04 -30.95 -18.98
C VAL A 362 0.82 -30.08 -19.26
N GLU A 363 -0.14 -30.01 -18.33
CA GLU A 363 -1.35 -29.20 -18.45
C GLU A 363 -1.03 -27.70 -18.61
N ILE A 364 -0.10 -27.16 -17.81
CA ILE A 364 0.37 -25.77 -17.97
C ILE A 364 0.97 -25.56 -19.37
N LEU A 365 1.85 -26.46 -19.82
CA LEU A 365 2.50 -26.31 -21.13
C LEU A 365 1.49 -26.43 -22.28
N GLN A 366 0.48 -27.30 -22.15
CA GLN A 366 -0.61 -27.42 -23.12
C GLN A 366 -1.43 -26.15 -23.22
N LEU A 367 -1.82 -25.55 -22.08
CA LEU A 367 -2.58 -24.29 -22.06
C LEU A 367 -1.93 -23.18 -22.90
N PHE A 368 -0.60 -23.04 -22.82
CA PHE A 368 0.14 -22.06 -23.61
C PHE A 368 0.47 -22.53 -25.04
N SER A 369 0.66 -23.84 -25.24
CA SER A 369 0.84 -24.43 -26.56
C SER A 369 -0.40 -24.24 -27.45
N ASP A 370 -1.59 -24.41 -26.89
CA ASP A 370 -2.86 -24.34 -27.61
C ASP A 370 -3.15 -22.96 -28.20
N VAL A 371 -2.63 -21.90 -27.57
CA VAL A 371 -2.70 -20.53 -28.08
C VAL A 371 -1.50 -20.14 -28.96
N GLY A 372 -0.61 -21.08 -29.26
CA GLY A 372 0.44 -20.93 -30.27
C GLY A 372 1.82 -20.51 -29.77
N TRP A 373 2.12 -20.61 -28.47
CA TRP A 373 3.44 -20.23 -27.96
C TRP A 373 4.52 -21.27 -28.29
N THR A 374 5.39 -20.94 -29.24
CA THR A 374 6.47 -21.82 -29.75
C THR A 374 7.40 -22.35 -28.64
N ASP A 375 7.72 -21.54 -27.62
CA ASP A 375 8.59 -21.99 -26.54
C ASP A 375 7.92 -23.01 -25.61
N ALA A 376 6.60 -22.90 -25.40
CA ALA A 376 5.83 -23.89 -24.68
C ALA A 376 5.74 -25.21 -25.46
N ILE A 377 5.53 -25.13 -26.78
CA ILE A 377 5.54 -26.29 -27.69
C ILE A 377 6.89 -27.02 -27.64
N ARG A 378 8.01 -26.28 -27.71
CA ARG A 378 9.36 -26.86 -27.62
C ARG A 378 9.58 -27.53 -26.27
N LEU A 379 9.24 -26.85 -25.16
CA LEU A 379 9.38 -27.42 -23.82
C LEU A 379 8.55 -28.69 -23.65
N LEU A 380 7.33 -28.74 -24.21
CA LEU A 380 6.48 -29.92 -24.16
C LEU A 380 7.10 -31.12 -24.90
N TYR A 381 7.73 -30.87 -26.05
CA TYR A 381 8.43 -31.89 -26.83
C TYR A 381 9.70 -32.40 -26.12
N ASP A 382 10.49 -31.50 -25.53
CA ASP A 382 11.75 -31.82 -24.85
C ASP A 382 11.52 -32.45 -23.45
N LEU A 383 10.32 -32.32 -22.89
CA LEU A 383 10.00 -32.71 -21.52
C LEU A 383 10.37 -34.16 -21.15
N PRO A 384 10.11 -35.18 -22.00
CA PRO A 384 10.49 -36.56 -21.69
C PRO A 384 12.00 -36.74 -21.51
N ASP A 385 12.82 -36.03 -22.28
CA ASP A 385 14.27 -36.09 -22.18
C ASP A 385 14.79 -35.27 -20.99
N LEU A 386 14.16 -34.13 -20.70
CA LEU A 386 14.50 -33.28 -19.55
C LEU A 386 14.17 -33.92 -18.20
N LEU A 387 13.16 -34.79 -18.15
CA LEU A 387 12.72 -35.50 -16.95
C LEU A 387 13.32 -36.91 -16.80
N ARG A 388 14.21 -37.35 -17.71
CA ARG A 388 14.85 -38.69 -17.70
C ARG A 388 15.97 -38.87 -16.70
#